data_AF-A0AAW9YQI7-F1
#
_entry.id   AF-A0AAW9YQI7-F1
#
_cell.length_a   1.000
_cell.length_b   1.000
_cell.length_c   1.000
_cell.angle_alpha   90.00
_cell.angle_beta   90.00
_cell.angle_gamma   90.00
#
_symmetry.space_group_name_H-M   'P 1'
#
loop_
_entity.id
_entity.type
_entity.pdbx_description
1 polymer ?
#
loop_
_entity_poly.entity_id
_entity_poly.type
_entity_poly.pdbx_seq_one_letter_code
_entity_poly.pdbx_strand_id
1 'polypeptide(L)'
;MPIYADGYSNLFRTISDFELEAAHTYRFSFENNNQWSPSNISSFPQSFFLIDFKGSVITSNANLDAYISKDTKEILSIQSYDPTKIDMEIQQKLQLYVDNSIASNSSEFANQYHLIPKPLSISDIGSKQNINLDNGVYTDDSDSKQNIKLLNQYFKTDKIATNDLKAVTDKKYASIIHEKDLSIKNKEGYILKIIDNKIYTRYQTSAGLLYAIQTLRNLYQKDNVGSKNSSNMLIFPQVTIKDQPRFQYRGILLDIARHYFSVQTIKH
;
A
#
# COMPACT_ATOMS: atom_id res chain seq x y z
N MET A 1 -20.68 41.47 10.93
CA MET A 1 -20.61 40.21 11.70
C MET A 1 -20.61 39.05 10.73
N PRO A 2 -19.78 38.01 10.92
CA PRO A 2 -19.87 36.79 10.12
C PRO A 2 -21.26 36.20 10.27
N ILE A 3 -21.90 35.87 9.15
CA ILE A 3 -23.05 34.99 9.15
C ILE A 3 -22.45 33.60 9.00
N TYR A 4 -22.55 32.79 10.06
CA TYR A 4 -22.14 31.39 9.99
C TYR A 4 -23.05 30.69 8.97
N ALA A 5 -22.46 30.14 7.90
CA ALA A 5 -23.16 29.21 7.04
C ALA A 5 -23.09 27.81 7.65
N ASP A 6 -23.95 26.90 7.20
CA ASP A 6 -23.93 25.52 7.68
C ASP A 6 -22.60 24.84 7.33
N GLY A 7 -21.99 24.15 8.30
CA GLY A 7 -20.75 23.39 8.12
C GLY A 7 -19.48 24.24 8.25
N TYR A 8 -18.50 24.02 7.35
CA TYR A 8 -17.17 24.64 7.40
C TYR A 8 -17.04 25.87 6.46
N SER A 9 -18.15 26.39 5.95
CA SER A 9 -18.17 27.58 5.10
C SER A 9 -18.42 28.84 5.93
N ASN A 10 -17.60 29.87 5.72
CA ASN A 10 -17.74 31.15 6.40
C ASN A 10 -17.97 32.27 5.38
N LEU A 11 -18.94 33.14 5.63
CA LEU A 11 -19.21 34.31 4.81
C LEU A 11 -18.78 35.59 5.53
N PHE A 12 -17.87 36.33 4.91
CA PHE A 12 -17.47 37.66 5.34
C PHE A 12 -18.11 38.70 4.41
N ARG A 13 -18.80 39.68 5.01
CA ARG A 13 -19.39 40.81 4.31
C ARG A 13 -19.14 42.09 5.09
N THR A 14 -19.11 43.21 4.38
CA THR A 14 -19.04 44.53 5.00
C THR A 14 -20.32 44.82 5.79
N ILE A 15 -20.20 45.62 6.85
CA ILE A 15 -21.34 45.98 7.71
C ILE A 15 -22.13 47.15 7.09
N SER A 16 -21.45 47.93 6.24
CA SER A 16 -22.00 49.02 5.44
C SER A 16 -21.53 48.87 3.99
N ASP A 17 -22.06 49.71 3.11
CA ASP A 17 -21.54 49.84 1.76
C ASP A 17 -20.05 50.17 1.81
N PHE A 18 -19.27 49.42 1.04
CA PHE A 18 -17.82 49.53 0.98
C PHE A 18 -17.39 49.21 -0.45
N GLU A 19 -16.72 50.15 -1.09
CA GLU A 19 -16.27 50.02 -2.46
C GLU A 19 -14.78 49.61 -2.50
N LEU A 20 -14.47 48.63 -3.34
CA LEU A 20 -13.08 48.23 -3.58
C LEU A 20 -12.49 49.13 -4.65
N GLU A 21 -11.44 49.86 -4.30
CA GLU A 21 -10.74 50.77 -5.20
C GLU A 21 -9.66 50.03 -5.99
N ALA A 22 -9.51 50.41 -7.26
CA ALA A 22 -8.47 49.86 -8.11
C ALA A 22 -7.06 50.14 -7.54
N ALA A 23 -6.14 49.20 -7.74
CA ALA A 23 -4.75 49.26 -7.31
C ALA A 23 -4.50 49.39 -5.79
N HIS A 24 -5.50 49.10 -4.96
CA HIS A 24 -5.36 49.06 -3.50
C HIS A 24 -5.22 47.63 -2.96
N THR A 25 -4.48 47.49 -1.85
CA THR A 25 -4.37 46.23 -1.11
C THR A 25 -5.13 46.34 0.20
N TYR A 26 -6.07 45.42 0.42
CA TYR A 26 -6.86 45.32 1.64
C TYR A 26 -6.35 44.16 2.50
N ARG A 27 -6.14 44.39 3.80
CA ARG A 27 -5.69 43.37 4.75
C ARG A 27 -6.77 43.09 5.78
N PHE A 28 -7.07 41.81 5.98
CA PHE A 28 -8.01 41.34 6.99
C PHE A 28 -7.27 40.49 8.02
N SER A 29 -7.46 40.79 9.31
CA SER A 29 -6.91 40.01 10.42
C SER A 29 -8.05 39.33 11.17
N PHE A 30 -7.93 38.03 11.40
CA PHE A 30 -8.94 37.23 12.11
C PHE A 30 -8.36 36.74 13.43
N GLU A 31 -8.96 37.14 14.54
CA GLU A 31 -8.46 36.80 15.88
C GLU A 31 -8.82 35.37 16.31
N ASN A 32 -9.88 34.78 15.75
CA ASN A 32 -10.37 33.44 16.09
C ASN A 32 -10.81 32.69 14.83
N ASN A 33 -9.86 32.12 14.10
CA ASN A 33 -10.19 31.33 12.90
C ASN A 33 -10.52 29.86 13.23
N ASN A 34 -10.16 29.37 14.43
CA ASN A 34 -10.45 27.99 14.84
C ASN A 34 -10.32 27.79 16.36
N GLN A 35 -10.96 26.74 16.90
CA GLN A 35 -10.71 26.19 18.24
C GLN A 35 -9.47 25.30 18.31
N TRP A 36 -8.90 24.88 17.17
CA TRP A 36 -7.73 23.99 17.12
C TRP A 36 -6.43 24.73 16.81
N SER A 37 -5.32 24.11 17.22
CA SER A 37 -3.96 24.62 17.00
C SER A 37 -3.74 25.06 15.54
N PRO A 38 -3.01 26.18 15.29
CA PRO A 38 -2.59 26.61 13.97
C PRO A 38 -1.79 25.57 13.15
N SER A 39 -1.35 24.48 13.77
CA SER A 39 -0.70 23.34 13.09
C SER A 39 -1.67 22.44 12.33
N ASN A 40 -2.98 22.58 12.54
CA ASN A 40 -3.98 21.80 11.83
C ASN A 40 -4.29 22.43 10.47
N ILE A 41 -3.54 22.04 9.43
CA ILE A 41 -3.72 22.57 8.07
C ILE A 41 -5.13 22.30 7.50
N SER A 42 -5.81 21.24 7.96
CA SER A 42 -7.19 20.92 7.58
C SER A 42 -8.20 21.92 8.11
N SER A 43 -7.79 22.80 9.03
CA SER A 43 -8.62 23.88 9.54
C SER A 43 -8.41 25.23 8.87
N PHE A 44 -7.45 25.33 7.96
CA PHE A 44 -7.33 26.53 7.13
C PHE A 44 -8.39 26.48 6.02
N PRO A 45 -8.92 27.65 5.63
CA PRO A 45 -9.76 27.75 4.44
C PRO A 45 -9.04 27.15 3.23
N GLN A 46 -9.63 26.12 2.62
CA GLN A 46 -9.06 25.43 1.47
C GLN A 46 -9.20 26.24 0.17
N SER A 47 -10.10 27.23 0.15
CA SER A 47 -10.33 28.12 -0.98
C SER A 47 -11.00 29.41 -0.50
N PHE A 48 -10.72 30.51 -1.19
CA PHE A 48 -11.41 31.79 -1.01
C PHE A 48 -12.16 32.18 -2.28
N PHE A 49 -13.37 32.72 -2.09
CA PHE A 49 -14.24 33.17 -3.15
C PHE A 49 -14.67 34.62 -2.88
N LEU A 50 -14.64 35.47 -3.91
CA LEU A 50 -15.33 36.74 -3.91
C LEU A 50 -16.64 36.56 -4.68
N ILE A 51 -17.76 36.92 -4.08
CA ILE A 51 -19.08 36.86 -4.71
C ILE A 51 -19.70 38.25 -4.80
N ASP A 52 -20.50 38.51 -5.83
CA ASP A 52 -21.30 39.73 -5.93
C ASP A 52 -22.58 39.65 -5.07
N PHE A 53 -23.32 40.75 -4.98
CA PHE A 53 -24.59 40.80 -4.24
C PHE A 53 -25.70 39.90 -4.81
N LYS A 54 -25.52 39.37 -6.02
CA LYS A 54 -26.43 38.39 -6.67
C LYS A 54 -25.98 36.94 -6.41
N GLY A 55 -24.85 36.72 -5.73
CA GLY A 55 -24.28 35.41 -5.43
C GLY A 55 -23.37 34.85 -6.53
N SER A 56 -23.03 35.62 -7.55
CA SER A 56 -22.15 35.19 -8.63
C SER A 56 -20.70 35.25 -8.18
N VAL A 57 -19.91 34.20 -8.43
CA VAL A 57 -18.47 34.20 -8.16
C VAL A 57 -17.76 35.18 -9.10
N ILE A 58 -17.23 36.26 -8.54
CA ILE A 58 -16.43 37.27 -9.25
C ILE A 58 -15.00 36.75 -9.47
N THR A 59 -14.43 36.11 -8.44
CA THR A 59 -13.13 35.45 -8.54
C THR A 59 -13.02 34.36 -7.47
N SER A 60 -12.23 33.34 -7.76
CA SER A 60 -11.90 32.25 -6.84
C SER A 60 -10.41 31.99 -6.94
N ASN A 61 -9.75 31.74 -5.80
CA ASN A 61 -8.41 31.19 -5.83
C ASN A 61 -8.44 29.77 -5.28
N ALA A 62 -8.24 28.81 -6.18
CA ALA A 62 -8.22 27.39 -5.87
C ALA A 62 -6.85 26.90 -5.37
N ASN A 63 -5.84 27.79 -5.27
CA ASN A 63 -4.48 27.38 -4.93
C ASN A 63 -3.96 28.07 -3.67
N LEU A 64 -3.81 27.28 -2.59
CA LEU A 64 -3.36 27.70 -1.26
C LEU A 64 -1.92 28.25 -1.29
N ASP A 65 -1.09 27.76 -2.22
CA ASP A 65 0.32 28.15 -2.38
C ASP A 65 0.50 29.64 -2.74
N ALA A 66 -0.55 30.28 -3.26
CA ALA A 66 -0.51 31.69 -3.64
C ALA A 66 -0.58 32.68 -2.45
N TYR A 67 -0.92 32.22 -1.24
CA TYR A 67 -1.17 33.11 -0.09
C TYR A 67 -0.36 32.81 1.16
N ILE A 68 0.50 31.79 1.14
CA ILE A 68 1.54 31.65 2.16
C ILE A 68 2.71 32.53 1.70
N SER A 69 2.77 33.76 2.22
CA SER A 69 3.90 34.66 2.03
C SER A 69 5.21 33.95 2.45
N LYS A 70 6.04 33.55 1.48
CA LYS A 70 7.41 33.10 1.72
C LYS A 70 8.34 34.24 2.18
N ASP A 71 7.93 35.49 1.95
CA ASP A 71 8.78 36.68 2.12
C ASP A 71 8.68 37.31 3.52
N THR A 72 7.59 37.06 4.24
CA THR A 72 7.56 37.26 5.69
C THR A 72 8.15 36.03 6.34
N LYS A 73 9.45 36.07 6.66
CA LYS A 73 10.11 35.11 7.57
C LYS A 73 9.47 34.99 8.96
N GLU A 74 8.32 35.62 9.20
CA GLU A 74 7.28 35.06 10.07
C GLU A 74 6.71 33.79 9.42
N ILE A 75 7.60 32.80 9.31
CA ILE A 75 7.21 31.40 9.36
C ILE A 75 6.20 31.36 10.51
N LEU A 76 5.02 30.79 10.26
CA LEU A 76 4.30 30.06 11.30
C LEU A 76 5.34 29.10 11.86
N SER A 77 6.16 29.57 12.81
CA SER A 77 6.87 28.69 13.71
C SER A 77 5.71 28.09 14.45
N ILE A 78 5.25 26.95 13.94
CA ILE A 78 4.43 26.05 14.70
C ILE A 78 5.35 25.73 15.87
N GLN A 79 5.22 26.50 16.96
CA GLN A 79 5.91 26.24 18.20
C GLN A 79 5.55 24.79 18.51
N SER A 80 6.50 23.86 18.32
CA SER A 80 6.41 22.40 18.52
C SER A 80 6.29 21.47 17.29
N TYR A 81 6.21 21.93 16.03
CA TYR A 81 6.30 21.01 14.88
C TYR A 81 7.76 20.81 14.47
N ASP A 82 8.31 19.65 14.81
CA ASP A 82 9.62 19.20 14.38
C ASP A 82 9.44 17.99 13.44
N PRO A 83 9.56 18.17 12.11
CA PRO A 83 9.42 17.08 11.15
C PRO A 83 10.44 15.97 11.40
N THR A 84 11.63 16.31 11.89
CA THR A 84 12.68 15.36 12.25
C THR A 84 12.24 14.46 13.39
N LYS A 85 11.52 15.01 14.37
CA LYS A 85 11.02 14.25 15.52
C LYS A 85 9.91 13.28 15.12
N ILE A 86 9.02 13.68 14.22
CA ILE A 86 7.98 12.80 13.68
C ILE A 86 8.61 11.67 12.88
N ASP A 87 9.57 11.97 12.01
CA ASP A 87 10.29 10.94 11.25
C ASP A 87 11.04 9.98 12.19
N MET A 88 11.69 10.49 13.24
CA MET A 88 12.33 9.65 14.26
C MET A 88 11.33 8.75 15.00
N GLU A 89 10.14 9.24 15.36
CA GLU A 89 9.09 8.44 16.01
C GLU A 89 8.53 7.36 15.07
N ILE A 90 8.38 7.68 13.77
CA ILE A 90 7.98 6.71 12.75
C ILE A 90 9.05 5.62 12.62
N GLN A 91 10.33 6.01 12.51
CA GLN A 91 11.43 5.05 12.43
C GLN A 91 11.54 4.19 13.70
N GLN A 92 11.38 4.79 14.90
CA GLN A 92 11.36 4.04 16.16
C GLN A 92 10.18 3.06 16.24
N LYS A 93 8.98 3.44 15.79
CA LYS A 93 7.83 2.53 15.73
C LYS A 93 8.06 1.39 14.73
N LEU A 94 8.60 1.69 13.55
CA LEU A 94 8.96 0.67 12.56
C LEU A 94 10.01 -0.30 13.14
N GLN A 95 11.02 0.23 13.82
CA GLN A 95 12.03 -0.58 14.50
C GLN A 95 11.41 -1.43 15.61
N LEU A 96 10.50 -0.89 16.42
CA LEU A 96 9.77 -1.65 17.44
C LEU A 96 8.89 -2.75 16.82
N TYR A 97 8.29 -2.54 15.65
CA TYR A 97 7.56 -3.61 14.95
C TYR A 97 8.51 -4.72 14.46
N VAL A 98 9.69 -4.34 13.96
CA VAL A 98 10.76 -5.28 13.57
C VAL A 98 11.26 -6.04 14.80
N ASP A 99 11.56 -5.36 15.90
CA ASP A 99 12.12 -5.96 17.12
C ASP A 99 11.12 -6.90 17.81
N ASN A 100 9.83 -6.52 17.87
CA ASN A 100 8.76 -7.39 18.38
C ASN A 100 8.46 -8.58 17.45
N SER A 101 9.01 -8.59 16.23
CA SER A 101 8.95 -9.74 15.34
C SER A 101 10.11 -10.72 15.56
N ILE A 102 11.14 -10.34 16.33
CA ILE A 102 12.35 -11.12 16.56
C ILE A 102 12.24 -11.92 17.86
N ALA A 103 11.71 -13.13 17.72
CA ALA A 103 12.12 -14.26 18.53
C ALA A 103 11.96 -15.53 17.67
N SER A 104 12.99 -16.38 17.66
CA SER A 104 13.17 -17.63 16.90
C SER A 104 13.78 -17.47 15.50
N ASN A 105 14.60 -18.43 15.04
CA ASN A 105 15.21 -18.50 13.68
C ASN A 105 14.23 -18.22 12.51
N SER A 106 12.92 -18.40 12.71
CA SER A 106 11.87 -17.98 11.78
C SER A 106 11.80 -16.46 11.54
N SER A 107 12.20 -15.62 12.51
CA SER A 107 12.19 -14.16 12.38
C SER A 107 13.34 -13.64 11.53
N GLU A 108 14.53 -14.22 11.65
CA GLU A 108 15.68 -13.85 10.80
C GLU A 108 15.39 -14.14 9.33
N PHE A 109 14.84 -15.32 9.03
CA PHE A 109 14.43 -15.67 7.67
C PHE A 109 13.32 -14.75 7.16
N ALA A 110 12.27 -14.53 7.96
CA ALA A 110 11.17 -13.63 7.58
C ALA A 110 11.67 -12.21 7.30
N ASN A 111 12.62 -11.71 8.10
CA ASN A 111 13.22 -10.38 7.91
C ASN A 111 14.14 -10.35 6.68
N GLN A 112 14.97 -11.38 6.47
CA GLN A 112 15.85 -11.49 5.31
C GLN A 112 15.08 -11.43 3.98
N TYR A 113 13.90 -12.05 3.93
CA TYR A 113 13.04 -12.07 2.75
C TYR A 113 11.88 -11.06 2.82
N HIS A 114 11.89 -10.14 3.80
CA HIS A 114 10.86 -9.12 4.01
C HIS A 114 9.43 -9.68 3.89
N LEU A 115 9.18 -10.84 4.53
CA LEU A 115 7.89 -11.51 4.50
C LEU A 115 6.87 -10.69 5.29
N ILE A 116 6.05 -9.96 4.55
CA ILE A 116 4.97 -9.13 5.10
C ILE A 116 3.64 -9.56 4.46
N PRO A 117 2.62 -9.91 5.26
CA PRO A 117 2.66 -10.11 6.72
C PRO A 117 3.54 -11.29 7.14
N LYS A 118 3.92 -11.33 8.43
CA LYS A 118 4.72 -12.45 8.99
C LYS A 118 3.89 -13.74 8.96
N PRO A 119 4.40 -14.83 8.33
CA PRO A 119 3.68 -16.10 8.31
C PRO A 119 3.55 -16.74 9.69
N LEU A 120 2.52 -17.57 9.87
CA LEU A 120 2.29 -18.33 11.10
C LEU A 120 3.46 -19.27 11.46
N SER A 121 4.05 -19.96 10.48
CA SER A 121 5.15 -20.90 10.71
C SER A 121 6.11 -20.97 9.53
N ILE A 122 7.41 -21.01 9.83
CA ILE A 122 8.50 -21.18 8.86
C ILE A 122 9.43 -22.29 9.37
N SER A 123 9.78 -23.24 8.50
CA SER A 123 10.52 -24.46 8.84
C SER A 123 11.29 -24.98 7.61
N ASP A 124 12.09 -26.04 7.78
CA ASP A 124 12.86 -26.71 6.70
C ASP A 124 13.75 -25.76 5.88
N ILE A 125 14.28 -24.73 6.52
CA ILE A 125 15.16 -23.74 5.88
C ILE A 125 16.46 -24.43 5.46
N GLY A 126 16.85 -24.25 4.20
CA GLY A 126 18.05 -24.85 3.65
C GLY A 126 18.67 -24.03 2.53
N SER A 127 19.51 -24.69 1.73
CA SER A 127 20.22 -24.07 0.61
C SER A 127 19.27 -23.53 -0.46
N LYS A 128 19.72 -22.49 -1.17
CA LYS A 128 18.98 -21.93 -2.32
C LYS A 128 18.71 -23.00 -3.39
N GLN A 129 17.53 -22.94 -3.99
CA GLN A 129 17.00 -23.84 -5.01
C GLN A 129 16.94 -23.10 -6.36
N ASN A 130 17.32 -23.79 -7.44
CA ASN A 130 17.27 -23.26 -8.80
C ASN A 130 16.01 -23.77 -9.49
N ILE A 131 15.02 -22.91 -9.67
CA ILE A 131 13.72 -23.23 -10.26
C ILE A 131 13.74 -22.89 -11.74
N ASN A 132 13.59 -23.89 -12.61
CA ASN A 132 13.47 -23.67 -14.05
C ASN A 132 11.99 -23.46 -14.45
N LEU A 133 11.61 -22.23 -14.77
CA LEU A 133 10.23 -21.90 -15.13
C LEU A 133 9.77 -22.48 -16.47
N ASP A 134 10.67 -22.94 -17.35
CA ASP A 134 10.30 -23.55 -18.64
C ASP A 134 9.51 -24.85 -18.46
N ASN A 135 9.67 -25.50 -17.31
CA ASN A 135 8.94 -26.71 -16.97
C ASN A 135 7.47 -26.45 -16.60
N GLY A 136 7.07 -25.19 -16.46
CA GLY A 136 5.67 -24.79 -16.29
C GLY A 136 5.05 -25.09 -14.92
N VAL A 137 3.72 -24.98 -14.91
CA VAL A 137 2.86 -25.07 -13.71
C VAL A 137 1.88 -26.23 -13.86
N TYR A 138 1.88 -27.12 -12.89
CA TYR A 138 0.86 -28.17 -12.73
C TYR A 138 -0.16 -27.73 -11.70
N THR A 139 -1.43 -28.08 -11.93
CA THR A 139 -2.51 -27.94 -10.96
C THR A 139 -3.44 -29.15 -11.04
N ASP A 140 -3.85 -29.69 -9.89
CA ASP A 140 -4.89 -30.72 -9.78
C ASP A 140 -6.32 -30.14 -9.74
N ASP A 141 -6.42 -28.82 -9.59
CA ASP A 141 -7.66 -28.06 -9.53
C ASP A 141 -8.02 -27.47 -10.90
N SER A 142 -9.15 -27.92 -11.47
CA SER A 142 -9.66 -27.42 -12.75
C SER A 142 -10.01 -25.93 -12.72
N ASP A 143 -10.35 -25.40 -11.54
CA ASP A 143 -10.73 -24.00 -11.35
C ASP A 143 -9.52 -23.06 -11.23
N SER A 144 -8.32 -23.63 -11.06
CA SER A 144 -7.09 -22.87 -10.84
C SER A 144 -6.48 -22.23 -12.10
N LYS A 145 -7.15 -22.32 -13.25
CA LYS A 145 -6.79 -21.55 -14.47
C LYS A 145 -6.71 -20.06 -14.21
N GLN A 146 -7.64 -19.52 -13.41
CA GLN A 146 -7.61 -18.11 -13.02
C GLN A 146 -6.41 -17.77 -12.15
N ASN A 147 -6.01 -18.68 -11.25
CA ASN A 147 -4.86 -18.50 -10.38
C ASN A 147 -3.53 -18.56 -11.16
N ILE A 148 -3.42 -19.42 -12.18
CA ILE A 148 -2.26 -19.43 -13.10
C ILE A 148 -2.17 -18.13 -13.89
N LYS A 149 -3.31 -17.62 -14.39
CA LYS A 149 -3.35 -16.31 -15.07
C LYS A 149 -2.89 -15.19 -14.13
N LEU A 150 -3.32 -15.22 -12.88
CA LEU A 150 -2.95 -14.23 -11.88
C LEU A 150 -1.48 -14.33 -11.46
N LEU A 151 -0.95 -15.54 -11.31
CA LEU A 151 0.48 -15.81 -11.12
C LEU A 151 1.31 -15.19 -12.25
N ASN A 152 0.93 -15.45 -13.50
CA ASN A 152 1.57 -14.88 -14.68
C ASN A 152 1.51 -13.34 -14.69
N GLN A 153 0.37 -12.76 -14.33
CA GLN A 153 0.22 -11.31 -14.22
C GLN A 153 1.19 -10.73 -13.18
N TYR A 154 1.24 -11.30 -11.98
CA TYR A 154 2.15 -10.83 -10.94
C TYR A 154 3.62 -11.02 -11.32
N PHE A 155 3.98 -12.17 -11.90
CA PHE A 155 5.35 -12.44 -12.31
C PHE A 155 5.82 -11.46 -13.41
N LYS A 156 4.92 -11.06 -14.32
CA LYS A 156 5.19 -10.00 -15.30
C LYS A 156 5.34 -8.63 -14.63
N THR A 157 4.41 -8.25 -13.74
CA THR A 157 4.44 -6.97 -13.01
C THR A 157 5.74 -6.82 -12.19
N ASP A 158 6.15 -7.88 -11.52
CA ASP A 158 7.35 -7.88 -10.66
C ASP A 158 8.65 -8.04 -11.46
N LYS A 159 8.56 -8.31 -12.77
CA LYS A 159 9.66 -8.64 -13.68
C LYS A 159 10.40 -9.92 -13.29
N ILE A 160 9.68 -10.89 -12.74
CA ILE A 160 10.14 -12.24 -12.40
C ILE A 160 10.24 -13.11 -13.66
N ALA A 161 9.26 -13.01 -14.56
CA ALA A 161 9.23 -13.75 -15.82
C ALA A 161 8.67 -12.86 -16.94
N THR A 162 9.25 -12.99 -18.14
CA THR A 162 8.85 -12.19 -19.32
C THR A 162 7.67 -12.83 -20.07
N ASN A 163 7.66 -14.17 -20.13
CA ASN A 163 6.65 -14.96 -20.82
C ASN A 163 5.70 -15.62 -19.83
N ASP A 164 4.50 -15.94 -20.30
CA ASP A 164 3.55 -16.72 -19.51
C ASP A 164 4.08 -18.13 -19.26
N LEU A 165 3.95 -18.58 -18.02
CA LEU A 165 4.22 -19.96 -17.62
C LEU A 165 3.20 -20.88 -18.29
N LYS A 166 3.69 -21.98 -18.84
CA LYS A 166 2.87 -23.00 -19.51
C LYS A 166 2.18 -23.88 -18.46
N ALA A 167 0.91 -24.17 -18.67
CA ALA A 167 0.24 -25.22 -17.91
C ALA A 167 0.76 -26.59 -18.39
N VAL A 168 1.09 -27.49 -17.46
CA VAL A 168 1.53 -28.86 -17.76
C VAL A 168 0.61 -29.87 -17.09
N THR A 169 0.42 -31.02 -17.75
CA THR A 169 -0.48 -32.09 -17.28
C THR A 169 0.19 -33.09 -16.36
N ASP A 170 1.51 -33.26 -16.47
CA ASP A 170 2.27 -34.18 -15.63
C ASP A 170 3.08 -33.43 -14.57
N LYS A 171 2.67 -33.60 -13.31
CA LYS A 171 3.30 -33.06 -12.10
C LYS A 171 4.80 -33.38 -12.01
N LYS A 172 5.25 -34.52 -12.55
CA LYS A 172 6.66 -34.94 -12.51
C LYS A 172 7.57 -33.93 -13.20
N TYR A 173 7.11 -33.34 -14.29
CA TYR A 173 7.90 -32.39 -15.06
C TYR A 173 7.75 -30.96 -14.55
N ALA A 174 6.63 -30.60 -13.93
CA ALA A 174 6.37 -29.25 -13.44
C ALA A 174 7.39 -28.72 -12.42
N SER A 175 7.72 -27.42 -12.54
CA SER A 175 8.52 -26.69 -11.53
C SER A 175 7.67 -26.04 -10.46
N ILE A 176 6.44 -25.65 -10.80
CA ILE A 176 5.46 -25.13 -9.84
C ILE A 176 4.27 -26.09 -9.81
N ILE A 177 3.86 -26.48 -8.62
CA ILE A 177 2.87 -27.51 -8.39
C ILE A 177 1.85 -26.97 -7.39
N HIS A 178 0.61 -26.87 -7.83
CA HIS A 178 -0.53 -26.45 -7.01
C HIS A 178 -1.41 -27.66 -6.73
N GLU A 179 -1.65 -27.96 -5.46
CA GLU A 179 -2.44 -29.12 -5.02
C GLU A 179 -3.55 -28.71 -4.04
N LYS A 180 -4.76 -29.23 -4.26
CA LYS A 180 -5.83 -29.11 -3.29
C LYS A 180 -5.54 -29.97 -2.06
N ASP A 181 -5.74 -29.38 -0.89
CA ASP A 181 -5.59 -30.07 0.39
C ASP A 181 -6.78 -29.77 1.30
N LEU A 182 -7.69 -30.75 1.38
CA LEU A 182 -8.90 -30.66 2.20
C LEU A 182 -8.62 -30.76 3.71
N SER A 183 -7.41 -31.14 4.11
CA SER A 183 -7.01 -31.17 5.53
C SER A 183 -6.74 -29.77 6.09
N ILE A 184 -6.49 -28.79 5.21
CA ILE A 184 -6.35 -27.38 5.60
C ILE A 184 -7.74 -26.85 5.97
N LYS A 185 -7.96 -26.66 7.27
CA LYS A 185 -9.27 -26.26 7.81
C LYS A 185 -9.64 -24.81 7.53
N ASN A 186 -8.64 -23.92 7.47
CA ASN A 186 -8.87 -22.52 7.16
C ASN A 186 -8.96 -22.34 5.64
N LYS A 187 -10.06 -21.80 5.14
CA LYS A 187 -10.30 -21.60 3.70
C LYS A 187 -9.23 -20.74 3.03
N GLU A 188 -8.62 -19.82 3.78
CA GLU A 188 -7.56 -18.92 3.33
C GLU A 188 -6.15 -19.44 3.67
N GLY A 189 -6.05 -20.59 4.34
CA GLY A 189 -4.79 -21.19 4.73
C GLY A 189 -4.08 -21.86 3.55
N TYR A 190 -2.75 -21.90 3.64
CA TYR A 190 -1.89 -22.56 2.65
C TYR A 190 -0.61 -23.12 3.26
N ILE A 191 0.02 -24.02 2.51
CA ILE A 191 1.38 -24.49 2.74
C ILE A 191 2.19 -24.24 1.48
N LEU A 192 3.25 -23.44 1.58
CA LEU A 192 4.22 -23.20 0.52
C LEU A 192 5.51 -23.95 0.86
N LYS A 193 5.95 -24.85 0.00
CA LYS A 193 7.20 -25.60 0.18
C LYS A 193 8.08 -25.45 -1.05
N ILE A 194 9.32 -25.03 -0.86
CA ILE A 194 10.33 -24.92 -1.91
C ILE A 194 11.44 -25.91 -1.57
N ILE A 195 11.59 -26.95 -2.39
CA ILE A 195 12.57 -28.03 -2.19
C ILE A 195 12.78 -28.78 -3.50
N ASP A 196 13.94 -29.43 -3.66
CA ASP A 196 14.26 -30.26 -4.82
C ASP A 196 14.07 -29.54 -6.16
N ASN A 197 14.46 -28.27 -6.21
CA ASN A 197 14.29 -27.39 -7.37
C ASN A 197 12.83 -27.24 -7.84
N LYS A 198 11.86 -27.39 -6.93
CA LYS A 198 10.43 -27.24 -7.18
C LYS A 198 9.74 -26.38 -6.13
N ILE A 199 8.64 -25.77 -6.54
CA ILE A 199 7.73 -25.02 -5.69
C ILE A 199 6.41 -25.79 -5.58
N TYR A 200 6.03 -26.13 -4.36
CA TYR A 200 4.78 -26.79 -4.04
C TYR A 200 3.88 -25.85 -3.26
N THR A 201 2.61 -25.80 -3.63
CA THR A 201 1.59 -25.05 -2.90
C THR A 201 0.42 -25.96 -2.61
N ARG A 202 0.06 -26.08 -1.33
CA ARG A 202 -1.16 -26.77 -0.90
C ARG A 202 -2.14 -25.78 -0.32
N TYR A 203 -3.42 -25.91 -0.67
CA TYR A 203 -4.46 -24.95 -0.30
C TYR A 203 -5.84 -25.60 -0.37
N GLN A 204 -6.81 -25.06 0.37
CA GLN A 204 -8.20 -25.54 0.29
C GLN A 204 -9.02 -24.77 -0.75
N THR A 205 -8.85 -23.44 -0.85
CA THR A 205 -9.60 -22.56 -1.76
C THR A 205 -8.67 -21.64 -2.55
N SER A 206 -9.17 -21.02 -3.62
CA SER A 206 -8.40 -20.07 -4.44
C SER A 206 -7.82 -18.91 -3.62
N ALA A 207 -8.46 -18.51 -2.52
CA ALA A 207 -7.91 -17.49 -1.62
C ALA A 207 -6.59 -17.93 -0.97
N GLY A 208 -6.50 -19.20 -0.54
CA GLY A 208 -5.26 -19.77 0.01
C GLY A 208 -4.15 -19.84 -1.04
N LEU A 209 -4.47 -20.27 -2.27
CA LEU A 209 -3.50 -20.25 -3.37
C LEU A 209 -3.02 -18.83 -3.68
N LEU A 210 -3.93 -17.85 -3.70
CA LEU A 210 -3.56 -16.44 -3.90
C LEU A 210 -2.57 -15.96 -2.85
N TYR A 211 -2.80 -16.24 -1.56
CA TYR A 211 -1.87 -15.84 -0.49
C TYR A 211 -0.52 -16.57 -0.54
N ALA A 212 -0.52 -17.83 -0.96
CA ALA A 212 0.73 -18.55 -1.25
C ALA A 212 1.53 -17.88 -2.38
N ILE A 213 0.86 -17.44 -3.44
CA ILE A 213 1.49 -16.70 -4.54
C ILE A 213 2.04 -15.36 -4.03
N GLN A 214 1.31 -14.63 -3.19
CA GLN A 214 1.83 -13.40 -2.58
C GLN A 214 3.11 -13.66 -1.77
N THR A 215 3.14 -14.74 -0.99
CA THR A 215 4.33 -15.13 -0.23
C THR A 215 5.49 -15.51 -1.14
N LEU A 216 5.21 -16.26 -2.20
CA LEU A 216 6.21 -16.62 -3.19
C LEU A 216 6.83 -15.39 -3.86
N ARG A 217 6.03 -14.35 -4.14
CA ARG A 217 6.51 -13.06 -4.66
C ARG A 217 7.48 -12.39 -3.67
N ASN A 218 7.16 -12.38 -2.38
CA ASN A 218 8.06 -11.82 -1.36
C ASN A 218 9.38 -12.61 -1.24
N LEU A 219 9.33 -13.94 -1.40
CA LEU A 219 10.54 -14.79 -1.38
C LEU A 219 11.47 -14.55 -2.57
N TYR A 220 10.98 -13.95 -3.66
CA TYR A 220 11.81 -13.63 -4.81
C TYR A 220 12.67 -12.39 -4.52
N GLN A 221 13.99 -12.59 -4.44
CA GLN A 221 14.95 -11.50 -4.35
C GLN A 221 15.53 -11.18 -5.73
N LYS A 222 15.38 -9.93 -6.19
CA LYS A 222 15.86 -9.45 -7.50
C LYS A 222 17.38 -9.54 -7.67
N ASP A 223 18.14 -9.56 -6.58
CA ASP A 223 19.61 -9.63 -6.60
C ASP A 223 20.16 -11.00 -7.00
N ASN A 224 19.28 -11.98 -7.29
CA ASN A 224 19.65 -13.24 -7.92
C ASN A 224 19.93 -13.07 -9.44
N VAL A 225 20.76 -12.10 -9.82
CA VAL A 225 21.35 -12.00 -11.17
C VAL A 225 22.52 -12.98 -11.25
N GLY A 226 22.19 -14.27 -11.30
CA GLY A 226 23.12 -15.35 -11.59
C GLY A 226 23.05 -15.72 -13.07
N SER A 227 23.96 -15.17 -13.86
CA SER A 227 24.26 -15.52 -15.26
C SER A 227 23.25 -15.07 -16.33
N LYS A 228 23.74 -14.18 -17.20
CA LYS A 228 23.15 -13.67 -18.44
C LYS A 228 22.75 -14.73 -19.50
N ASN A 229 22.70 -16.02 -19.17
CA ASN A 229 22.70 -17.10 -20.17
C ASN A 229 21.53 -18.10 -20.09
N SER A 230 20.52 -17.93 -19.24
CA SER A 230 19.27 -18.72 -19.32
C SER A 230 18.10 -17.92 -18.76
N SER A 231 17.25 -17.39 -19.63
CA SER A 231 16.24 -16.36 -19.32
C SER A 231 15.13 -16.75 -18.33
N ASN A 232 15.07 -18.00 -17.87
CA ASN A 232 13.95 -18.55 -17.09
C ASN A 232 14.35 -19.35 -15.83
N MET A 233 15.61 -19.27 -15.37
CA MET A 233 16.04 -19.92 -14.13
C MET A 233 16.01 -18.91 -12.97
N LEU A 234 15.26 -19.23 -11.92
CA LEU A 234 15.08 -18.39 -10.74
C LEU A 234 15.68 -19.04 -9.50
N ILE A 235 16.12 -18.21 -8.56
CA ILE A 235 16.69 -18.70 -7.31
C ILE A 235 15.75 -18.36 -6.15
N PHE A 236 15.36 -19.37 -5.39
CA PHE A 236 14.52 -19.25 -4.19
C PHE A 236 15.19 -19.92 -2.99
N PRO A 237 14.93 -19.51 -1.75
CA PRO A 237 15.36 -20.29 -0.58
C PRO A 237 14.63 -21.64 -0.53
N GLN A 238 15.30 -22.68 -0.04
CA GLN A 238 14.58 -23.86 0.44
C GLN A 238 13.88 -23.51 1.75
N VAL A 239 12.57 -23.74 1.81
CA VAL A 239 11.75 -23.42 2.99
C VAL A 239 10.39 -24.12 2.92
N THR A 240 9.83 -24.43 4.08
CA THR A 240 8.41 -24.78 4.27
C THR A 240 7.73 -23.70 5.10
N ILE A 241 6.76 -23.00 4.51
CA ILE A 241 5.91 -22.00 5.14
C ILE A 241 4.49 -22.55 5.27
N LYS A 242 3.91 -22.46 6.47
CA LYS A 242 2.48 -22.71 6.71
C LYS A 242 1.88 -21.43 7.23
N ASP A 243 0.80 -20.98 6.60
CA ASP A 243 0.19 -19.72 6.99
C ASP A 243 -1.33 -19.73 6.85
N GLN A 244 -1.95 -18.88 7.65
CA GLN A 244 -3.38 -18.59 7.62
C GLN A 244 -3.63 -17.27 8.37
N PRO A 245 -4.69 -16.53 7.99
CA PRO A 245 -5.00 -15.28 8.66
C PRO A 245 -5.45 -15.52 10.11
N ARG A 246 -4.99 -14.65 11.02
CA ARG A 246 -5.43 -14.62 12.42
C ARG A 246 -6.89 -14.18 12.56
N PHE A 247 -7.33 -13.24 11.72
CA PHE A 247 -8.68 -12.69 11.71
C PHE A 247 -9.29 -12.84 10.32
N GLN A 248 -10.56 -13.25 10.26
CA GLN A 248 -11.28 -13.42 9.00
C GLN A 248 -11.53 -12.09 8.28
N TYR A 249 -11.77 -11.01 9.03
CA TYR A 249 -12.00 -9.68 8.47
C TYR A 249 -10.73 -8.83 8.59
N ARG A 250 -10.25 -8.32 7.44
CA ARG A 250 -9.05 -7.48 7.31
C ARG A 250 -9.39 -6.32 6.38
N GLY A 251 -10.04 -5.30 6.91
CA GLY A 251 -10.57 -4.18 6.15
C GLY A 251 -9.71 -2.93 6.22
N ILE A 252 -9.90 -2.05 5.24
CA ILE A 252 -9.43 -0.67 5.24
C ILE A 252 -10.67 0.21 5.15
N LEU A 253 -10.78 1.24 6.01
CA LEU A 253 -11.84 2.23 5.92
C LEU A 253 -11.33 3.40 5.07
N LEU A 254 -11.92 3.58 3.90
CA LEU A 254 -11.67 4.72 3.02
C LEU A 254 -12.85 5.68 3.06
N ASP A 255 -12.60 6.93 3.44
CA ASP A 255 -13.60 7.96 3.50
C ASP A 255 -13.71 8.72 2.18
N ILE A 256 -14.71 8.36 1.37
CA ILE A 256 -15.00 8.99 0.07
C ILE A 256 -16.02 10.13 0.16
N ALA A 257 -16.58 10.38 1.34
CA ALA A 257 -17.68 11.33 1.51
C ALA A 257 -17.19 12.76 1.65
N ARG A 258 -16.07 12.97 2.36
CA ARG A 258 -15.49 14.32 2.55
C ARG A 258 -14.57 14.74 1.41
N HIS A 259 -13.85 13.78 0.83
CA HIS A 259 -13.03 13.98 -0.36
C HIS A 259 -13.27 12.85 -1.36
N TYR A 260 -13.56 13.23 -2.60
CA TYR A 260 -13.79 12.25 -3.65
C TYR A 260 -12.46 11.66 -4.13
N PHE A 261 -12.40 10.33 -4.19
CA PHE A 261 -11.33 9.58 -4.84
C PHE A 261 -11.88 8.93 -6.10
N SER A 262 -11.17 9.07 -7.22
CA SER A 262 -11.59 8.47 -8.48
C SER A 262 -11.56 6.94 -8.42
N VAL A 263 -12.38 6.27 -9.24
CA VAL A 263 -12.36 4.80 -9.37
C VAL A 263 -10.97 4.29 -9.76
N GLN A 264 -10.23 5.04 -10.57
CA GLN A 264 -8.86 4.68 -10.94
C GLN A 264 -7.93 4.73 -9.74
N THR A 265 -8.04 5.76 -8.89
CA THR A 265 -7.27 5.89 -7.65
C THR A 265 -7.55 4.74 -6.68
N ILE A 266 -8.80 4.31 -6.56
CA ILE A 266 -9.20 3.21 -5.68
C ILE A 266 -8.67 1.85 -6.16
N LYS A 267 -8.50 1.67 -7.47
CA LYS A 267 -8.01 0.43 -8.08
C LYS A 267 -6.48 0.28 -8.06
N HIS A 268 -5.76 1.36 -7.77
CA HIS A 268 -4.31 1.46 -7.92
C HIS A 268 -3.58 0.90 -6.69
#